data_AF-A0A961ETS7-F1
#
_entry.id   AF-A0A961ETS7-F1
#
_cell.length_a   1.000
_cell.length_b   1.000
_cell.length_c   1.000
_cell.angle_alpha   90.00
_cell.angle_beta   90.00
_cell.angle_gamma   90.00
#
_symmetry.space_group_name_H-M   'P 1'
#
loop_
_entity.id
_entity.type
_entity.pdbx_description
1 polymer ?
#
loop_
_entity_poly.entity_id
_entity_poly.type
_entity_poly.pdbx_seq_one_letter_code
_entity_poly.pdbx_strand_id
1 'polypeptide(L)'
;MAGNKQNFETWLSSRPKTGSGKASVSGAGPIQSLQQYESTVQRLVEKFDLSDPMVINEFEHNGDHWPVLQFQVKSATITVRYQPGRWPAAFTVTVEAQSAVGSVFGLFDPTLDLSRDKIDGMEGYIKGAYRSNQNQFSCELEDEWDLAMLVRIVRSGGLLDWAAIPKSESSKED
;
A
#
# COMPACT_ATOMS: atom_id res chain seq x y z
N MET A 1 17.70 0.17 11.10
CA MET A 1 17.22 0.57 12.44
C MET A 1 15.77 0.16 12.49
N ALA A 2 15.36 -0.67 13.46
CA ALA A 2 13.97 -1.08 13.56
C ALA A 2 13.17 0.06 14.20
N GLY A 3 12.29 0.71 13.45
CA GLY A 3 11.32 1.67 13.99
C GLY A 3 10.47 1.00 15.06
N ASN A 4 10.03 1.80 16.05
CA ASN A 4 9.20 1.31 17.13
C ASN A 4 7.82 0.94 16.56
N LYS A 5 7.59 -0.35 16.31
CA LYS A 5 6.33 -0.82 15.72
C LYS A 5 5.19 -0.57 16.69
N GLN A 6 4.20 0.19 16.27
CA GLN A 6 3.01 0.47 17.08
C GLN A 6 1.74 0.43 16.22
N ASN A 7 0.60 0.20 16.85
CA ASN A 7 -0.70 0.25 16.19
C ASN A 7 -0.99 1.68 15.70
N PHE A 8 -1.64 1.80 14.54
CA PHE A 8 -1.96 3.09 13.92
C PHE A 8 -2.82 4.01 14.80
N GLU A 9 -3.81 3.48 15.54
CA GLU A 9 -4.63 4.29 16.45
C GLU A 9 -3.83 4.85 17.64
N THR A 10 -2.91 4.04 18.17
CA THR A 10 -1.98 4.47 19.21
C THR A 10 -1.07 5.57 18.69
N TRP A 11 -0.53 5.41 17.47
CA TRP A 11 0.28 6.44 16.83
C TRP A 11 -0.49 7.75 16.66
N LEU A 12 -1.71 7.70 16.11
CA LEU A 12 -2.58 8.87 15.95
C LEU A 12 -2.82 9.60 17.29
N SER A 13 -3.09 8.83 18.35
CA SER A 13 -3.37 9.37 19.69
C SER A 13 -2.15 10.02 20.36
N SER A 14 -0.93 9.58 20.00
CA SER A 14 0.32 10.09 20.56
C SER A 14 0.80 11.39 19.93
N ARG A 15 0.20 11.82 18.82
CA ARG A 15 0.63 13.04 18.13
C ARG A 15 0.31 14.28 18.94
N PRO A 16 1.23 15.27 18.97
CA PRO A 16 0.90 16.57 19.52
C PRO A 16 -0.26 17.15 18.71
N LYS A 17 -1.37 17.48 19.37
CA LYS A 17 -2.49 18.22 18.77
C LYS A 17 -1.95 19.58 18.35
N THR A 18 -1.56 19.72 17.09
CA THR A 18 -1.06 20.98 16.55
C THR A 18 -2.17 22.02 16.66
N GLY A 19 -2.00 22.95 17.60
CA GLY A 19 -2.90 24.08 17.78
C GLY A 19 -2.92 24.95 16.53
N SER A 20 -4.10 25.45 16.19
CA SER A 20 -4.41 26.42 15.13
C SER A 20 -3.29 27.42 14.81
N GLY A 21 -2.37 27.04 13.94
CA GLY A 21 -1.44 27.96 13.27
C GLY A 21 -2.05 28.36 11.93
N LYS A 22 -2.34 29.65 11.76
CA LYS A 22 -2.88 30.23 10.51
C LYS A 22 -1.97 29.89 9.32
N ALA A 23 -2.44 29.05 8.41
CA ALA A 23 -1.91 28.95 7.05
C ALA A 23 -3.07 29.18 6.07
N SER A 24 -3.15 30.41 5.56
CA SER A 24 -4.04 30.82 4.48
C SER A 24 -3.33 30.65 3.14
N VAL A 25 -3.53 29.55 2.43
CA VAL A 25 -3.41 29.44 0.96
C VAL A 25 -4.33 28.29 0.52
N SER A 26 -5.05 28.49 -0.58
CA SER A 26 -6.03 27.57 -1.18
C SER A 26 -5.45 26.18 -1.49
N GLY A 27 -5.81 25.22 -0.63
CA GLY A 27 -5.50 23.79 -0.70
C GLY A 27 -5.88 23.19 0.66
N ALA A 28 -6.35 21.94 0.71
CA ALA A 28 -6.66 21.30 1.99
C ALA A 28 -5.39 21.34 2.88
N GLY A 29 -5.48 21.97 4.06
CA GLY A 29 -4.31 22.13 4.94
C GLY A 29 -3.76 20.77 5.41
N PRO A 30 -2.51 20.71 5.91
CA PRO A 30 -1.85 19.45 6.28
C PRO A 30 -2.67 18.56 7.23
N ILE A 31 -3.34 19.16 8.23
CA ILE A 31 -4.23 18.47 9.17
C ILE A 31 -5.41 17.80 8.46
N GLN A 32 -6.00 18.46 7.46
CA GLN A 32 -7.12 17.90 6.70
C GLN A 32 -6.67 16.71 5.85
N SER A 33 -5.47 16.79 5.25
CA SER A 33 -4.94 15.68 4.45
C SER A 33 -4.62 14.44 5.28
N LEU A 34 -4.20 14.60 6.54
CA LEU A 34 -3.96 13.47 7.44
C LEU A 34 -5.27 12.83 7.92
N GLN A 35 -6.27 13.63 8.30
CA GLN A 35 -7.60 13.12 8.68
C GLN A 35 -8.28 12.38 7.52
N GLN A 36 -8.10 12.88 6.29
CA GLN A 36 -8.55 12.19 5.08
C GLN A 36 -7.82 10.84 4.93
N TYR A 37 -6.50 10.82 5.11
CA TYR A 37 -5.72 9.59 5.05
C TYR A 37 -6.15 8.58 6.13
N GLU A 38 -6.35 9.01 7.37
CA GLU A 38 -6.90 8.19 8.46
C GLU A 38 -8.25 7.58 8.05
N SER A 39 -9.15 8.40 7.52
CA SER A 39 -10.46 7.94 7.06
C SER A 39 -10.35 6.93 5.91
N THR A 40 -9.40 7.13 4.98
CA THR A 40 -9.12 6.18 3.89
C THR A 40 -8.61 4.85 4.46
N VAL A 41 -7.72 4.88 5.43
CA VAL A 41 -7.19 3.68 6.09
C VAL A 41 -8.29 2.93 6.85
N GLN A 42 -9.11 3.62 7.64
CA GLN A 42 -10.25 3.01 8.35
C GLN A 42 -11.24 2.35 7.38
N ARG A 43 -11.63 3.07 6.30
CA ARG A 43 -12.49 2.50 5.24
C ARG A 43 -11.89 1.25 4.61
N LEU A 44 -10.58 1.23 4.39
CA LEU A 44 -9.88 0.09 3.80
C LEU A 44 -9.90 -1.12 4.75
N VAL A 45 -9.60 -0.90 6.03
CA VAL A 45 -9.61 -1.92 7.08
C VAL A 45 -11.01 -2.53 7.22
N GLU A 46 -12.05 -1.71 7.36
CA GLU A 46 -13.42 -2.16 7.50
C GLU A 46 -13.92 -2.90 6.25
N LYS A 47 -13.73 -2.31 5.06
CA LYS A 47 -14.22 -2.87 3.79
C LYS A 47 -13.60 -4.22 3.46
N PHE A 48 -12.33 -4.41 3.82
CA PHE A 48 -11.59 -5.62 3.54
C PHE A 48 -11.33 -6.50 4.76
N ASP A 49 -11.96 -6.22 5.90
CA ASP A 49 -11.83 -7.00 7.13
C ASP A 49 -10.34 -7.31 7.44
N LEU A 50 -9.52 -6.26 7.41
CA LEU A 50 -8.08 -6.34 7.63
C LEU A 50 -7.79 -6.29 9.12
N SER A 51 -6.65 -6.86 9.53
CA SER A 51 -6.10 -6.56 10.85
C SER A 51 -5.66 -5.11 10.94
N ASP A 52 -5.63 -4.57 12.16
CA ASP A 52 -5.18 -3.20 12.39
C ASP A 52 -3.79 -2.95 11.78
N PRO A 53 -3.62 -1.85 11.04
CA PRO A 53 -2.35 -1.52 10.44
C PRO A 53 -1.31 -1.16 11.50
N MET A 54 -0.08 -1.59 11.25
CA MET A 54 1.08 -1.26 12.07
C MET A 54 1.84 -0.10 11.44
N VAL A 55 2.18 0.91 12.24
CA VAL A 55 3.16 1.92 11.85
C VAL A 55 4.55 1.29 11.99
N ILE A 56 5.26 1.15 10.86
CA ILE A 56 6.59 0.53 10.82
C ILE A 56 7.72 1.56 10.73
N ASN A 57 7.40 2.75 10.21
CA ASN A 57 8.31 3.87 10.10
C ASN A 57 7.52 5.18 9.95
N GLU A 58 8.22 6.29 9.97
CA GLU A 58 7.66 7.63 9.77
C GLU A 58 8.58 8.43 8.84
N PHE A 59 8.01 9.40 8.14
CA PHE A 59 8.78 10.34 7.34
C PHE A 59 8.22 11.75 7.51
N GLU A 60 9.05 12.76 7.30
CA GLU A 60 8.63 14.15 7.36
C GLU A 60 8.17 14.63 5.97
N HIS A 61 7.04 15.33 5.92
CA HIS A 61 6.57 15.98 4.71
C HIS A 61 5.86 17.29 5.07
N ASN A 62 6.35 18.40 4.53
CA ASN A 62 5.87 19.76 4.81
C ASN A 62 5.83 20.11 6.31
N GLY A 63 6.81 19.65 7.09
CA GLY A 63 6.90 19.89 8.54
C GLY A 63 5.99 19.02 9.40
N ASP A 64 5.27 18.06 8.80
CA ASP A 64 4.46 17.06 9.49
C ASP A 64 5.06 15.67 9.39
N HIS A 65 4.86 14.85 10.41
CA HIS A 65 5.22 13.43 10.39
C HIS A 65 4.09 12.60 9.78
N TRP A 66 4.44 11.71 8.87
CA TRP A 66 3.52 10.82 8.16
C TRP A 66 3.93 9.36 8.39
N PRO A 67 2.97 8.46 8.61
CA PRO A 67 3.29 7.08 8.94
C PRO A 67 3.46 6.26 7.66
N VAL A 68 4.38 5.32 7.71
CA VAL A 68 4.44 4.18 6.79
C VAL A 68 3.71 3.02 7.46
N LEU A 69 2.64 2.56 6.81
CA LEU A 69 1.75 1.55 7.35
C LEU A 69 2.07 0.18 6.78
N GLN A 70 1.88 -0.85 7.59
CA GLN A 70 1.96 -2.24 7.19
C GLN A 70 0.64 -2.94 7.50
N PHE A 71 0.03 -3.52 6.48
CA PHE A 71 -1.19 -4.31 6.54
C PHE A 71 -0.85 -5.79 6.35
N GLN A 72 -1.51 -6.64 7.12
CA GLN A 72 -1.52 -8.08 6.86
C GLN A 72 -2.80 -8.43 6.10
N VAL A 73 -2.66 -8.98 4.90
CA VAL A 73 -3.77 -9.41 4.04
C VAL A 73 -3.59 -10.90 3.74
N LYS A 74 -4.26 -11.76 4.53
CA LYS A 74 -4.01 -13.22 4.52
C LYS A 74 -2.52 -13.52 4.71
N SER A 75 -1.88 -14.21 3.75
CA SER A 75 -0.46 -14.54 3.76
C SER A 75 0.44 -13.49 3.09
N ALA A 76 -0.12 -12.35 2.70
CA ALA A 76 0.63 -11.25 2.11
C ALA A 76 0.75 -10.07 3.09
N THR A 77 1.90 -9.41 3.01
CA THR A 77 2.20 -8.17 3.72
C THR A 77 2.19 -7.04 2.71
N ILE A 78 1.44 -5.98 3.00
CA ILE A 78 1.39 -4.77 2.17
C ILE A 78 1.91 -3.60 2.98
N THR A 79 3.01 -3.00 2.56
CA THR A 79 3.56 -1.77 3.15
C THR A 79 3.16 -0.58 2.29
N VAL A 80 2.58 0.46 2.89
CA VAL A 80 2.02 1.62 2.20
C VAL A 80 2.61 2.91 2.77
N ARG A 81 3.09 3.76 1.87
CA ARG A 81 3.46 5.15 2.13
C ARG A 81 2.58 6.06 1.29
N TYR A 82 1.83 6.95 1.93
CA TYR A 82 1.03 7.97 1.26
C TYR A 82 1.73 9.32 1.31
N GLN A 83 1.92 9.97 0.16
CA GLN A 83 2.48 11.31 0.05
C GLN A 83 1.42 12.27 -0.51
N PRO A 84 0.83 13.15 0.31
CA PRO A 84 -0.24 14.05 -0.13
C PRO A 84 0.26 15.03 -1.20
N GLY A 85 -0.57 15.29 -2.20
CA GLY A 85 -0.27 16.26 -3.27
C GLY A 85 0.78 15.80 -4.28
N ARG A 86 1.28 14.57 -4.19
CA ARG A 86 2.14 13.99 -5.23
C ARG A 86 1.29 13.51 -6.41
N TRP A 87 1.64 13.97 -7.62
CA TRP A 87 1.04 13.56 -8.89
C TRP A 87 2.13 13.01 -9.83
N PRO A 88 1.91 11.94 -10.59
CA PRO A 88 0.65 11.20 -10.74
C PRO A 88 0.34 10.22 -9.60
N ALA A 89 1.33 9.78 -8.84
CA ALA A 89 1.14 8.75 -7.83
C ALA A 89 1.22 9.25 -6.39
N ALA A 90 0.11 9.14 -5.66
CA ALA A 90 0.05 9.53 -4.25
C ALA A 90 0.55 8.43 -3.30
N PHE A 91 0.59 7.17 -3.75
CA PHE A 91 0.98 6.03 -2.90
C PHE A 91 2.20 5.30 -3.46
N THR A 92 3.14 4.97 -2.58
CA THR A 92 4.17 3.97 -2.83
C THR A 92 3.82 2.73 -2.02
N VAL A 93 3.72 1.58 -2.69
CA VAL A 93 3.30 0.33 -2.06
C VAL A 93 4.32 -0.77 -2.33
N THR A 94 4.70 -1.50 -1.29
CA THR A 94 5.40 -2.77 -1.40
C THR A 94 4.44 -3.91 -1.07
N VAL A 95 4.46 -4.96 -1.89
CA VAL A 95 3.75 -6.21 -1.63
C VAL A 95 4.77 -7.34 -1.46
N GLU A 96 4.63 -8.10 -0.38
CA GLU A 96 5.37 -9.34 -0.13
C GLU A 96 4.35 -10.45 0.15
N ALA A 97 4.18 -11.37 -0.80
CA ALA A 97 3.21 -12.45 -0.74
C ALA A 97 3.88 -13.82 -0.87
N GLN A 98 3.23 -14.87 -0.35
CA GLN A 98 3.70 -16.24 -0.52
C GLN A 98 3.52 -16.75 -1.96
N SER A 99 2.55 -16.22 -2.69
CA SER A 99 2.25 -16.58 -4.09
C SER A 99 2.26 -15.36 -5.00
N ALA A 100 2.35 -15.58 -6.30
CA ALA A 100 2.32 -14.51 -7.29
C ALA A 100 0.97 -13.78 -7.27
N VAL A 101 1.03 -12.45 -7.26
CA VAL A 101 -0.16 -11.59 -7.32
C VAL A 101 -0.56 -11.40 -8.78
N GLY A 102 -1.62 -12.08 -9.24
CA GLY A 102 -2.11 -11.95 -10.61
C GLY A 102 -3.01 -10.73 -10.84
N SER A 103 -3.36 -10.45 -12.11
CA SER A 103 -4.43 -9.52 -12.51
C SER A 103 -4.25 -8.03 -12.14
N VAL A 104 -3.03 -7.49 -12.29
CA VAL A 104 -2.72 -6.07 -12.01
C VAL A 104 -2.79 -5.15 -13.24
N PHE A 105 -3.40 -5.62 -14.35
CA PHE A 105 -3.41 -4.87 -15.61
C PHE A 105 -4.11 -3.52 -15.46
N GLY A 106 -3.41 -2.45 -15.86
CA GLY A 106 -3.91 -1.07 -15.81
C GLY A 106 -3.91 -0.44 -14.42
N LEU A 107 -3.43 -1.13 -13.39
CA LEU A 107 -3.40 -0.62 -12.01
C LEU A 107 -2.15 0.19 -11.70
N PHE A 108 -1.01 -0.19 -12.28
CA PHE A 108 0.28 0.50 -12.17
C PHE A 108 1.19 0.05 -13.32
N ASP A 109 2.33 0.73 -13.51
CA ASP A 109 3.36 0.28 -14.46
C ASP A 109 4.11 -0.96 -13.93
N PRO A 110 3.95 -2.15 -14.53
CA PRO A 110 4.58 -3.37 -14.04
C PRO A 110 6.10 -3.40 -14.24
N THR A 111 6.65 -2.45 -15.01
CA THR A 111 8.08 -2.36 -15.34
C THR A 111 8.84 -1.36 -14.47
N LEU A 112 8.14 -0.53 -13.72
CA LEU A 112 8.74 0.47 -12.83
C LEU A 112 9.55 -0.22 -11.72
N ASP A 113 10.84 0.11 -11.64
CA ASP A 113 11.76 -0.39 -10.62
C ASP A 113 12.17 0.74 -9.67
N LEU A 114 11.61 0.70 -8.46
CA LEU A 114 11.87 1.70 -7.41
C LEU A 114 13.09 1.34 -6.55
N SER A 115 13.72 0.18 -6.74
CA SER A 115 14.77 -0.34 -5.83
C SER A 115 16.02 0.54 -5.72
N ARG A 116 16.20 1.48 -6.65
CA ARG A 116 17.31 2.44 -6.66
C ARG A 116 16.92 3.81 -6.11
N ASP A 117 15.64 4.03 -5.86
CA ASP A 117 15.12 5.30 -5.39
C ASP A 117 15.26 5.40 -3.87
N LYS A 118 15.56 6.61 -3.41
CA LYS A 118 15.54 6.94 -1.99
C LYS A 118 14.15 7.44 -1.64
N ILE A 119 13.35 6.56 -1.06
CA ILE A 119 11.98 6.86 -0.64
C ILE A 119 11.95 6.91 0.88
N ASP A 120 11.89 8.13 1.42
CA ASP A 120 11.94 8.37 2.86
C ASP A 120 10.87 7.56 3.62
N GLY A 121 11.32 6.86 4.66
CA GLY A 121 10.47 6.01 5.48
C GLY A 121 10.31 4.58 4.96
N MET A 122 10.71 4.29 3.71
CA MET A 122 10.60 2.99 3.06
C MET A 122 11.94 2.24 2.95
N GLU A 123 12.97 2.67 3.67
CA GLU A 123 14.30 2.09 3.58
C GLU A 123 14.28 0.60 3.98
N GLY A 124 14.74 -0.27 3.10
CA GLY A 124 14.72 -1.73 3.30
C GLY A 124 13.37 -2.39 3.00
N TYR A 125 12.33 -1.61 2.69
CA TYR A 125 11.02 -2.12 2.28
C TYR A 125 10.80 -2.06 0.77
N ILE A 126 11.56 -1.26 0.03
CA ILE A 126 11.43 -1.20 -1.43
C ILE A 126 11.98 -2.47 -2.09
N LYS A 127 11.23 -3.00 -3.04
CA LYS A 127 11.52 -4.16 -3.88
C LYS A 127 11.59 -3.72 -5.34
N GLY A 128 11.99 -4.64 -6.21
CA GLY A 128 12.05 -4.39 -7.64
C GLY A 128 10.68 -4.34 -8.32
N ALA A 129 10.71 -4.23 -9.64
CA ALA A 129 9.51 -4.20 -10.48
C ALA A 129 8.68 -5.49 -10.40
N TYR A 130 7.36 -5.34 -10.49
CA TYR A 130 6.40 -6.47 -10.55
C TYR A 130 6.73 -7.50 -11.63
N ARG A 131 7.12 -7.03 -12.83
CA ARG A 131 7.45 -7.91 -13.96
C ARG A 131 8.64 -8.83 -13.66
N SER A 132 9.55 -8.40 -12.78
CA SER A 132 10.71 -9.20 -12.37
C SER A 132 10.34 -10.22 -11.29
N ASN A 133 9.47 -9.84 -10.34
CA ASN A 133 8.99 -10.75 -9.31
C ASN A 133 7.56 -10.42 -8.83
N GLN A 134 6.59 -11.24 -9.21
CA GLN A 134 5.17 -11.02 -8.90
C GLN A 134 4.78 -11.34 -7.45
N ASN A 135 5.67 -11.93 -6.65
CA ASN A 135 5.41 -12.19 -5.23
C ASN A 135 6.06 -11.16 -4.29
N GLN A 136 7.05 -10.40 -4.78
CA GLN A 136 7.76 -9.38 -4.00
C GLN A 136 8.11 -8.21 -4.91
N PHE A 137 7.31 -7.15 -4.85
CA PHE A 137 7.47 -5.99 -5.72
C PHE A 137 7.05 -4.70 -5.02
N SER A 138 7.57 -3.58 -5.55
CA SER A 138 7.08 -2.25 -5.22
C SER A 138 6.45 -1.61 -6.45
N CYS A 139 5.44 -0.78 -6.22
CA CYS A 139 4.70 -0.08 -7.25
C CYS A 139 4.23 1.28 -6.73
N GLU A 140 3.78 2.11 -7.66
CA GLU A 140 3.15 3.39 -7.35
C GLU A 140 1.69 3.36 -7.79
N LEU A 141 0.80 3.87 -6.96
CA LEU A 141 -0.64 3.92 -7.21
C LEU A 141 -1.11 5.38 -7.20
N GLU A 142 -2.08 5.71 -8.05
CA GLU A 142 -2.53 7.08 -8.24
C GLU A 142 -3.34 7.56 -7.04
N ASP A 143 -4.29 6.74 -6.59
CA ASP A 143 -5.27 7.15 -5.59
C ASP A 143 -5.72 6.02 -4.63
N GLU A 144 -6.74 6.32 -3.82
CA GLU A 144 -7.32 5.37 -2.87
C GLU A 144 -8.09 4.21 -3.53
N TRP A 145 -8.60 4.40 -4.75
CA TRP A 145 -9.30 3.36 -5.50
C TRP A 145 -8.31 2.31 -5.97
N ASP A 146 -7.16 2.73 -6.48
CA ASP A 146 -6.09 1.83 -6.87
C ASP A 146 -5.57 1.02 -5.69
N LEU A 147 -5.38 1.66 -4.53
CA LEU A 147 -4.99 0.96 -3.30
C LEU A 147 -6.03 -0.08 -2.88
N ALA A 148 -7.31 0.29 -2.90
CA ALA A 148 -8.39 -0.64 -2.59
C ALA A 148 -8.47 -1.82 -3.58
N MET A 149 -8.23 -1.56 -4.87
CA MET A 149 -8.18 -2.59 -5.90
C MET A 149 -6.99 -3.53 -5.71
N LEU A 150 -5.81 -3.01 -5.38
CA LEU A 150 -4.64 -3.84 -5.06
C LEU A 150 -4.92 -4.76 -3.87
N VAL A 151 -5.46 -4.21 -2.77
CA VAL A 151 -5.84 -5.00 -1.58
C VAL A 151 -6.87 -6.07 -1.95
N ARG A 152 -7.87 -5.74 -2.76
CA ARG A 152 -8.86 -6.70 -3.25
C ARG A 152 -8.20 -7.84 -4.04
N ILE A 153 -7.28 -7.52 -4.95
CA ILE A 153 -6.57 -8.49 -5.78
C ILE A 153 -5.72 -9.40 -4.89
N VAL A 154 -4.91 -8.84 -4.00
CA VAL A 154 -4.07 -9.59 -3.06
C VAL A 154 -4.91 -10.49 -2.16
N ARG A 155 -6.03 -9.98 -1.62
CA ARG A 155 -6.96 -10.78 -0.82
C ARG A 155 -7.63 -11.89 -1.64
N SER A 156 -7.86 -11.67 -2.93
CA SER A 156 -8.49 -12.63 -3.85
C SER A 156 -7.49 -13.61 -4.47
N GLY A 157 -6.18 -13.35 -4.35
CA GLY A 157 -5.12 -14.30 -4.69
C GLY A 157 -5.28 -15.58 -3.88
N GLY A 158 -5.76 -16.64 -4.54
CA GLY A 158 -6.22 -17.90 -3.92
C GLY A 158 -7.67 -18.27 -4.26
N LEU A 159 -8.46 -17.36 -4.84
CA LEU A 159 -9.84 -17.59 -5.29
C LEU A 159 -9.97 -17.68 -6.83
N LEU A 160 -8.89 -17.40 -7.57
CA LEU A 160 -8.82 -17.48 -9.03
C LEU A 160 -8.28 -18.82 -9.58
N ASP A 161 -8.25 -19.87 -8.76
CA ASP A 161 -7.98 -21.25 -9.25
C ASP A 161 -9.15 -21.84 -10.06
N TRP A 162 -10.30 -21.15 -10.17
CA TRP A 162 -11.39 -21.60 -11.03
C TRP A 162 -11.11 -21.40 -12.53
N ALA A 163 -10.12 -20.57 -12.88
CA ALA A 163 -9.63 -20.43 -14.25
C ALA A 163 -8.53 -21.46 -14.59
N ALA A 164 -8.37 -22.51 -13.78
CA ALA A 164 -7.74 -23.74 -14.21
C ALA A 164 -8.57 -24.32 -15.36
N ILE A 165 -8.24 -23.92 -16.59
CA ILE A 165 -8.69 -24.55 -17.82
C ILE A 165 -8.46 -26.05 -17.63
N PRO A 166 -9.49 -26.90 -17.70
CA PRO A 166 -9.26 -28.33 -17.69
C PRO A 166 -8.35 -28.62 -18.87
N LYS A 167 -7.16 -29.18 -18.60
CA LYS A 167 -6.38 -29.83 -19.65
C LYS A 167 -7.34 -30.87 -20.22
N SER A 168 -7.81 -30.66 -21.45
CA SER A 168 -8.44 -31.72 -22.21
C SER A 168 -7.42 -32.87 -22.22
N GLU A 169 -7.73 -33.95 -21.52
CA GLU A 169 -7.05 -35.21 -21.75
C GLU A 169 -7.23 -35.50 -23.24
N SER A 170 -6.16 -35.33 -24.01
CA SER A 170 -6.11 -35.83 -25.36
C SER A 170 -6.16 -37.35 -25.22
N SER A 171 -7.35 -37.88 -25.45
CA SER A 171 -7.64 -39.28 -25.60
C SER A 171 -6.56 -39.90 -26.46
N LYS A 172 -5.85 -40.89 -25.90
CA LYS A 172 -5.23 -41.91 -26.74
C LYS A 172 -6.40 -42.64 -27.41
N GLU A 173 -6.52 -42.47 -28.72
CA GLU A 173 -7.20 -43.44 -29.56
C GLU A 173 -6.11 -44.21 -30.32
N ASP A 174 -6.37 -45.51 -30.41
CA ASP A 174 -5.47 -46.62 -30.77
C ASP A 174 -4.86 -46.55 -32.18
#